data_AF-E0CUP6-F1
#
_entry.id   AF-E0CUP6-F1
#
_cell.length_a   1.000
_cell.length_b   1.000
_cell.length_c   1.000
_cell.angle_alpha   90.00
_cell.angle_beta   90.00
_cell.angle_gamma   90.00
#
_symmetry.space_group_name_H-M   'P 1'
#
loop_
_entity.id
_entity.type
_entity.pdbx_description
1 polymer ?
#
loop_
_entity_poly.entity_id
_entity_poly.type
_entity_poly.pdbx_seq_one_letter_code
_entity_poly.pdbx_strand_id
1 'polypeptide(L)'
;MTFDEEDFFNPGWAFKEMSNGTTRKVADRRSTGRGNGGRRAGRALKTGFWCIQDEAFMRPSTGEVVKMLEGSLEINTPPMPQTVL
;
A
#
# COMPACT_ATOMS: atom_id res chain seq x y z
N MET A 1 19.21 3.41 -17.35
CA MET A 1 18.31 2.81 -16.35
C MET A 1 17.07 2.37 -17.07
N THR A 2 17.02 1.12 -17.52
CA THR A 2 15.84 0.50 -18.10
C THR A 2 15.07 -0.10 -16.93
N PHE A 3 13.94 0.50 -16.58
CA PHE A 3 12.99 -0.17 -15.70
C PHE A 3 12.32 -1.24 -16.57
N ASP A 4 12.50 -2.51 -16.24
CA ASP A 4 11.75 -3.58 -16.89
C ASP A 4 10.25 -3.32 -16.67
N GLU A 5 9.38 -3.58 -17.65
CA GLU A 5 7.93 -3.37 -17.53
C GLU A 5 7.32 -4.19 -16.37
N GLU A 6 8.03 -5.22 -15.91
CA GLU A 6 7.69 -6.04 -14.74
C GLU A 6 8.04 -5.39 -13.40
N ASP A 7 8.95 -4.41 -13.38
CA ASP A 7 9.25 -3.54 -12.22
C ASP A 7 8.33 -2.31 -12.15
N PHE A 8 7.39 -2.18 -13.10
CA PHE A 8 6.42 -1.11 -13.12
C PHE A 8 5.42 -1.26 -11.98
N PHE A 9 5.23 -0.18 -11.20
CA PHE A 9 4.35 -0.15 -10.03
C PHE A 9 2.88 -0.28 -10.47
N ASN A 10 2.41 -1.52 -10.63
CA ASN A 10 1.03 -1.84 -10.94
C ASN A 10 0.22 -1.93 -9.63
N PRO A 11 -0.73 -1.01 -9.37
CA PRO A 11 -1.49 -1.04 -8.12
C PRO A 11 -2.34 -2.33 -7.98
N GLY A 12 -2.68 -3.02 -9.08
CA GLY A 12 -3.45 -4.26 -9.05
C GLY A 12 -2.62 -5.44 -8.57
N TRP A 13 -1.36 -5.53 -9.02
CA TRP A 13 -0.41 -6.50 -8.48
C TRP A 13 -0.13 -6.24 -6.99
N ALA A 14 0.09 -4.98 -6.62
CA ALA A 14 0.29 -4.59 -5.23
C ALA A 14 -0.92 -4.95 -4.34
N PHE A 15 -2.15 -4.80 -4.85
CA PHE A 15 -3.36 -5.15 -4.12
C PHE A 15 -3.51 -6.66 -3.93
N LYS A 16 -3.17 -7.44 -4.96
CA LYS A 16 -3.13 -8.91 -4.90
C LYS A 16 -2.14 -9.39 -3.85
N GLU A 17 -0.91 -8.90 -3.86
CA GLU A 17 0.11 -9.30 -2.87
C GLU A 17 -0.23 -8.78 -1.46
N MET A 18 -0.90 -7.64 -1.33
CA MET A 18 -1.44 -7.18 -0.04
C MET A 18 -2.48 -8.15 0.50
N SER A 19 -3.45 -8.55 -0.34
CA SER A 19 -4.53 -9.48 0.01
C SER A 19 -4.01 -10.88 0.35
N ASN A 20 -2.95 -11.32 -0.33
CA ASN A 20 -2.29 -12.61 -0.10
C ASN A 20 -1.35 -12.62 1.13
N GLY A 21 -1.17 -11.48 1.81
CA GLY A 21 -0.25 -11.36 2.94
C GLY A 21 1.24 -11.36 2.56
N THR A 22 1.56 -11.26 1.27
CA THR A 22 2.92 -11.23 0.70
C THR A 22 3.43 -9.80 0.49
N THR A 23 3.01 -8.87 1.35
CA THR A 23 3.28 -7.41 1.29
C THR A 23 4.76 -7.04 1.16
N ARG A 24 5.67 -7.90 1.64
CA ARG A 24 7.12 -7.68 1.54
C ARG A 24 7.63 -7.70 0.10
N LYS A 25 6.96 -8.39 -0.82
CA LYS A 25 7.35 -8.44 -2.24
C LYS A 25 7.12 -7.11 -2.95
N VAL A 26 6.13 -6.34 -2.49
CA VAL A 26 5.79 -5.02 -3.07
C VAL A 26 6.74 -3.94 -2.59
N ALA A 27 7.42 -4.15 -1.47
CA ALA A 27 8.36 -3.17 -0.94
C ALA A 27 9.69 -3.20 -1.72
N ASP A 28 10.26 -2.01 -1.99
CA ASP A 28 11.59 -1.89 -2.62
C ASP A 28 12.59 -2.74 -1.83
N ARG A 29 13.38 -3.56 -2.53
CA ARG A 29 14.41 -4.44 -1.96
C ARG A 29 15.42 -3.69 -1.08
N ARG A 30 15.69 -2.42 -1.39
CA ARG A 30 16.57 -1.54 -0.61
C ARG A 30 15.95 -1.12 0.72
N SER A 31 14.61 -1.15 0.83
CA SER A 31 13.87 -0.86 2.06
C SER A 31 13.78 -2.08 3.00
N THR A 32 14.07 -3.29 2.51
CA THR A 32 13.91 -4.55 3.25
C THR A 32 14.94 -4.76 4.36
N GLY A 33 16.03 -3.97 4.41
CA GLY A 33 17.11 -4.09 5.40
C GLY A 33 16.82 -3.46 6.78
N ARG A 34 15.70 -2.74 6.96
CA ARG A 34 15.36 -2.02 8.20
C ARG A 34 14.26 -2.74 8.99
N GLY A 35 14.63 -3.67 9.88
CA GLY A 35 13.74 -4.21 10.92
C GLY A 35 12.35 -4.64 10.43
N ASN A 36 11.29 -4.31 11.16
CA ASN A 36 9.86 -4.64 10.96
C ASN A 36 9.23 -4.21 9.61
N GLY A 37 9.89 -4.53 8.49
CA GLY A 37 9.57 -4.10 7.13
C GLY A 37 8.26 -4.68 6.62
N GLY A 38 7.93 -5.93 6.99
CA GLY A 38 6.66 -6.56 6.58
C GLY A 38 5.42 -5.83 7.13
N ARG A 39 5.41 -5.48 8.42
CA ARG A 39 4.28 -4.74 9.02
C ARG A 39 4.20 -3.31 8.51
N ARG A 40 5.34 -2.65 8.31
CA ARG A 40 5.38 -1.28 7.75
C ARG A 40 4.92 -1.27 6.30
N ALA A 41 5.36 -2.23 5.48
CA ALA A 41 4.93 -2.37 4.10
C ALA A 41 3.42 -2.63 3.99
N GLY A 42 2.88 -3.58 4.77
CA GLY A 42 1.44 -3.85 4.77
C GLY A 42 0.61 -2.62 5.17
N ARG A 43 1.10 -1.84 6.13
CA ARG A 43 0.43 -0.60 6.56
C ARG A 43 0.46 0.48 5.48
N ALA A 44 1.63 0.72 4.90
CA ALA A 44 1.80 1.67 3.81
C ALA A 44 0.93 1.31 2.61
N LEU A 45 0.84 0.02 2.26
CA LEU A 45 -0.03 -0.45 1.18
C LEU A 45 -1.50 -0.16 1.47
N LYS A 46 -2.00 -0.56 2.65
CA LYS A 46 -3.39 -0.30 3.03
C LYS A 46 -3.70 1.21 3.03
N THR A 47 -2.82 2.04 3.59
CA THR A 47 -2.99 3.49 3.56
C THR A 47 -3.02 4.02 2.12
N GLY A 48 -2.07 3.60 1.28
CA GLY A 48 -2.01 4.01 -0.12
C GLY A 48 -3.29 3.66 -0.88
N PHE A 49 -3.81 2.46 -0.71
CA PHE A 49 -5.07 2.04 -1.33
C PHE A 49 -6.29 2.81 -0.83
N TRP A 50 -6.34 3.22 0.44
CA TRP A 50 -7.37 4.14 0.93
C TRP A 50 -7.25 5.55 0.30
N CYS A 51 -6.03 6.03 0.07
CA CYS A 51 -5.80 7.34 -0.52
C CYS A 51 -6.19 7.44 -2.00
N ILE A 52 -6.09 6.35 -2.76
CA ILE A 52 -6.38 6.33 -4.21
C ILE A 52 -7.80 5.84 -4.55
N GLN A 53 -8.69 5.73 -3.56
CA GLN A 53 -10.08 5.36 -3.80
C GLN A 53 -10.76 6.33 -4.76
N ASP A 54 -11.58 5.80 -5.68
CA ASP A 54 -12.24 6.61 -6.70
C ASP A 54 -13.12 7.69 -6.06
N GLU A 55 -13.94 7.28 -5.09
CA GLU A 55 -14.79 8.20 -4.33
C GLU A 55 -14.00 9.02 -3.31
N ALA A 56 -14.00 10.34 -3.49
CA ALA A 56 -13.25 11.27 -2.64
C ALA A 56 -13.66 11.21 -1.16
N PHE A 57 -14.95 10.96 -0.88
CA PHE A 57 -15.46 10.88 0.50
C PHE A 57 -14.99 9.63 1.26
N MET A 58 -14.50 8.61 0.55
CA MET A 58 -13.90 7.41 1.17
C MET A 58 -12.43 7.61 1.53
N ARG A 59 -11.79 8.67 1.02
CA ARG A 59 -10.36 8.92 1.25
C ARG A 59 -10.16 9.47 2.66
N PRO A 60 -9.17 8.98 3.42
CA PRO A 60 -8.85 9.52 4.73
C PRO A 60 -8.29 10.94 4.60
N SER A 61 -8.50 11.75 5.64
CA SER A 61 -7.84 13.03 5.78
C SER A 61 -6.32 12.86 5.95
N THR A 62 -5.54 13.89 5.62
CA THR A 62 -4.08 13.85 5.81
C THR A 62 -3.67 13.53 7.24
N GLY A 63 -4.42 14.02 8.25
CA GLY A 63 -4.17 13.70 9.65
C GLY A 63 -4.42 12.23 9.99
N GLU A 64 -5.43 11.61 9.39
CA GLU A 64 -5.67 10.17 9.52
C GLU A 64 -4.58 9.37 8.82
N VAL A 65 -4.16 9.76 7.61
CA VAL A 65 -3.06 9.12 6.87
C VAL A 65 -1.78 9.05 7.72
N VAL A 66 -1.42 10.12 8.43
CA VAL A 66 -0.26 10.13 9.33
C VAL A 66 -0.44 9.11 10.47
N LYS A 67 -1.57 9.15 11.17
CA LYS A 67 -1.88 8.21 12.27
C LYS A 67 -1.89 6.75 11.79
N MET A 68 -2.43 6.53 10.60
CA MET A 68 -2.42 5.23 9.92
C MET A 68 -0.99 4.76 9.69
N LEU A 69 -0.09 5.59 9.14
CA LEU A 69 1.30 5.20 8.86
C LEU A 69 2.11 4.93 10.14
N GLU A 70 1.94 5.79 11.16
CA GLU A 70 2.57 5.65 12.48
C GLU A 70 2.10 4.38 13.21
N GLY A 71 0.90 3.90 12.89
CA GLY A 71 0.27 2.75 13.54
C GLY A 71 -0.54 3.10 14.78
N SER A 72 -0.84 4.39 14.97
CA SER A 72 -1.73 4.91 16.01
C SER A 72 -3.22 4.71 15.67
N LEU A 73 -3.52 4.38 14.41
CA LEU A 73 -4.86 4.03 13.93
C LEU A 73 -4.81 2.66 13.23
N GLU A 74 -5.71 1.75 13.61
CA GLU A 74 -5.87 0.48 12.91
C GLU A 74 -6.49 0.68 11.52
N ILE A 75 -6.03 -0.11 10.55
CA ILE A 75 -6.42 0.06 9.15
C ILE A 75 -7.16 -1.17 8.66
N ASN A 76 -8.46 -0.99 8.39
CA ASN A 76 -9.28 -1.95 7.69
C ASN A 76 -8.77 -2.16 6.26
N THR A 77 -9.03 -3.34 5.70
CA THR A 77 -8.66 -3.63 4.32
C THR A 77 -9.45 -2.73 3.37
N PRO A 78 -8.78 -1.93 2.53
CA PRO A 78 -9.47 -1.09 1.56
C PRO A 78 -10.10 -1.93 0.44
N PRO A 79 -11.18 -1.44 -0.19
CA PRO A 79 -11.70 -2.07 -1.40
C PRO A 79 -10.70 -1.91 -2.56
N MET A 80 -10.77 -2.82 -3.54
CA MET A 80 -9.98 -2.74 -4.76
C MET A 80 -10.36 -1.45 -5.52
N PRO A 81 -9.40 -0.55 -5.82
CA PRO A 81 -9.69 0.63 -6.65
C PRO A 81 -10.15 0.17 -8.04
N GLN A 82 -11.26 0.74 -8.56
CA GLN A 82 -11.82 0.29 -9.83
C GLN A 82 -10.98 0.75 -11.03
N THR A 83 -10.30 1.89 -10.89
CA THR A 83 -9.41 2.47 -11.91
C THR A 83 -8.08 1.69 -12.11
N VAL A 84 -7.90 0.58 -11.39
CA VAL A 84 -6.70 -0.27 -11.40
C VAL A 84 -6.94 -1.61 -12.10
N LEU A 85 -8.16 -1.87 -12.58
CA LEU A 85 -8.53 -3.05 -13.36
C LEU A 85 -7.99 -3.01 -14.80
#